data_AF-A0A1V4PSU3-F1
#
_entry.id   AF-A0A1V4PSU3-F1
#
_cell.length_a   1.000
_cell.length_b   1.000
_cell.length_c   1.000
_cell.angle_alpha   90.00
_cell.angle_beta   90.00
_cell.angle_gamma   90.00
#
_symmetry.space_group_name_H-M   'P 1'
#
loop_
_entity.id
_entity.type
_entity.pdbx_description
1 polymer ?
#
loop_
_entity_poly.entity_id
_entity_poly.type
_entity_poly.pdbx_seq_one_letter_code
_entity_poly.pdbx_strand_id
1 'polypeptide(L)'
;MLVLVASPAHADNDDNTLVPNNKRLNHGVVANVYTVQHQAGCTNDVRIDPRLQQAARWHANDVLTDRTLDGDVGSDGSTPQSRADAAGYRGQVAQTVAVNPALAINGVDVINQWYHDPVDFAVMANCAYSEMGVWSVNSLDRSVLVAVYGQPQ
;
A
#
# COMPACT_ATOMS: atom_id res chain seq x y z
N MET A 1 -45.88 -15.52 -11.50
CA MET A 1 -45.63 -14.23 -10.82
C MET A 1 -44.26 -14.36 -10.16
N LEU A 2 -43.33 -13.49 -10.53
CA LEU A 2 -41.89 -13.58 -10.28
C LEU A 2 -41.58 -13.40 -8.78
N VAL A 3 -40.85 -14.33 -8.17
CA VAL A 3 -40.33 -14.17 -6.80
C VAL A 3 -39.02 -13.39 -6.90
N LEU A 4 -39.03 -12.11 -6.52
CA LEU A 4 -37.79 -11.35 -6.32
C LEU A 4 -37.12 -11.87 -5.04
N VAL A 5 -36.02 -12.59 -5.19
CA VAL A 5 -35.11 -12.87 -4.08
C VAL A 5 -34.11 -11.72 -4.03
N ALA A 6 -34.27 -10.82 -3.07
CA ALA A 6 -33.27 -9.78 -2.82
C ALA A 6 -32.00 -10.44 -2.26
N SER A 7 -30.87 -10.21 -2.92
CA SER A 7 -29.56 -10.59 -2.42
C SER A 7 -29.29 -9.92 -1.07
N PRO A 8 -28.68 -10.59 -0.08
CA PRO A 8 -28.23 -9.91 1.12
C PRO A 8 -27.09 -8.95 0.72
N ALA A 9 -27.34 -7.66 0.92
CA ALA A 9 -26.30 -6.65 0.89
C ALA A 9 -25.24 -7.06 1.92
N HIS A 10 -24.03 -7.36 1.45
CA HIS A 10 -22.89 -7.55 2.31
C HIS A 10 -22.49 -6.16 2.80
N ALA A 11 -22.81 -5.85 4.06
CA ALA A 11 -22.36 -4.64 4.69
C ALA A 11 -20.82 -4.66 4.70
N ASP A 12 -20.21 -3.60 4.14
CA ASP A 12 -18.80 -3.33 4.30
C ASP A 12 -18.47 -3.37 5.79
N ASN A 13 -17.46 -4.15 6.16
CA ASN A 13 -16.90 -4.17 7.51
C ASN A 13 -16.16 -2.84 7.74
N ASP A 14 -16.96 -1.78 7.92
CA ASP A 14 -16.58 -0.50 8.47
C ASP A 14 -16.27 -0.73 9.95
N ASP A 15 -15.06 -1.21 10.18
CA ASP A 15 -14.41 -1.24 11.48
C ASP A 15 -14.25 0.22 11.98
N ASN A 16 -15.35 0.74 12.53
CA ASN A 16 -15.46 2.05 13.17
C ASN A 16 -14.78 2.01 14.55
N THR A 17 -13.50 1.68 14.55
CA THR A 17 -12.61 1.94 15.68
C THR A 17 -12.13 3.38 15.54
N LEU A 18 -12.27 4.17 16.62
CA LEU A 18 -11.85 5.57 16.74
C LEU A 18 -10.31 5.75 16.73
N VAL A 19 -9.59 4.87 16.04
CA VAL A 19 -8.20 5.08 15.65
C VAL A 19 -8.27 5.81 14.31
N PRO A 20 -7.63 6.99 14.13
CA PRO A 20 -7.46 7.57 12.81
C PRO A 20 -6.72 6.56 11.93
N ASN A 21 -7.47 5.74 11.20
CA ASN A 21 -6.93 4.82 10.23
C ASN A 21 -7.11 5.47 8.87
N ASN A 22 -6.01 5.63 8.14
CA ASN A 22 -6.06 6.13 6.77
C ASN A 22 -6.53 5.01 5.81
N LYS A 23 -7.48 4.15 6.25
CA LYS A 23 -7.91 2.94 5.55
C LYS A 23 -8.47 3.26 4.17
N ARG A 24 -9.29 4.32 4.07
CA ARG A 24 -9.83 4.80 2.78
C ARG A 24 -8.71 5.22 1.82
N LEU A 25 -7.71 5.96 2.31
CA LEU A 25 -6.54 6.33 1.51
C LEU A 25 -5.75 5.09 1.06
N ASN A 26 -5.44 4.19 2.00
CA ASN A 26 -4.66 2.98 1.71
C ASN A 26 -5.36 2.08 0.67
N HIS A 27 -6.69 1.91 0.79
CA HIS A 27 -7.49 1.18 -0.20
C HIS A 27 -7.53 1.91 -1.55
N GLY A 28 -7.61 3.23 -1.54
CA GLY A 28 -7.55 4.05 -2.76
C GLY A 28 -6.23 3.89 -3.52
N VAL A 29 -5.10 3.79 -2.81
CA VAL A 29 -3.80 3.51 -3.44
C VAL A 29 -3.77 2.14 -4.12
N VAL A 30 -4.34 1.11 -3.49
CA VAL A 30 -4.46 -0.22 -4.12
C VAL A 30 -5.28 -0.16 -5.42
N ALA A 31 -6.41 0.55 -5.40
CA ALA A 31 -7.24 0.73 -6.61
C ALA A 31 -6.53 1.53 -7.71
N ASN A 32 -5.72 2.51 -7.34
CA ASN A 32 -4.92 3.28 -8.30
C ASN A 32 -3.81 2.42 -8.92
N VAL A 33 -3.10 1.60 -8.14
CA VAL A 33 -2.11 0.65 -8.67
C VAL A 33 -2.77 -0.36 -9.61
N TYR A 34 -3.93 -0.91 -9.24
CA TYR A 34 -4.72 -1.76 -10.15
C TYR A 34 -4.94 -1.06 -11.50
N THR A 35 -5.30 0.22 -11.49
CA THR A 35 -5.51 1.00 -12.71
C THR A 35 -4.20 1.17 -13.52
N VAL A 36 -3.08 1.47 -12.85
CA VAL A 36 -1.76 1.57 -13.50
C VAL A 36 -1.36 0.25 -14.16
N GLN A 37 -1.54 -0.88 -13.47
CA GLN A 37 -1.26 -2.21 -14.04
C GLN A 37 -2.10 -2.49 -15.29
N HIS A 38 -3.39 -2.18 -15.28
CA HIS A 38 -4.25 -2.39 -16.45
C HIS A 38 -3.88 -1.47 -17.62
N GLN A 39 -3.46 -0.23 -17.35
CA GLN A 39 -2.91 0.66 -18.38
C GLN A 39 -1.60 0.12 -18.98
N ALA A 40 -0.81 -0.61 -18.19
CA ALA A 40 0.39 -1.30 -18.66
C ALA A 40 0.11 -2.62 -19.39
N GLY A 41 -1.16 -3.01 -19.56
CA GLY A 41 -1.57 -4.24 -20.26
C GLY A 41 -1.66 -5.48 -19.37
N CYS A 42 -1.57 -5.33 -18.05
CA CYS A 42 -1.79 -6.42 -17.11
C CYS A 42 -3.27 -6.85 -17.09
N THR A 43 -3.51 -8.13 -16.79
CA THR A 43 -4.85 -8.72 -16.68
C THR A 43 -5.12 -9.36 -15.31
N ASN A 44 -4.24 -9.13 -14.34
CA ASN A 44 -4.36 -9.64 -12.98
C ASN A 44 -5.16 -8.68 -12.08
N ASP A 45 -5.71 -9.22 -11.01
CA ASP A 45 -6.18 -8.40 -9.90
C ASP A 45 -5.03 -8.03 -8.95
N VAL A 46 -5.26 -7.00 -8.13
CA VAL A 46 -4.37 -6.61 -7.02
C VAL A 46 -5.12 -6.82 -5.70
N ARG A 47 -4.77 -7.89 -4.99
CA ARG A 47 -5.42 -8.30 -3.74
C ARG A 47 -4.70 -7.73 -2.53
N ILE A 48 -5.45 -7.24 -1.55
CA ILE A 48 -4.89 -6.85 -0.27
C ILE A 48 -4.40 -8.09 0.51
N ASP A 49 -3.15 -8.06 0.95
CA ASP A 49 -2.58 -9.08 1.84
C ASP A 49 -2.23 -8.48 3.23
N PRO A 50 -2.78 -9.02 4.33
CA PRO A 50 -2.56 -8.46 5.67
C PRO A 50 -1.11 -8.58 6.15
N ARG A 51 -0.32 -9.52 5.62
CA ARG A 51 1.11 -9.68 5.97
C ARG A 51 1.91 -8.56 5.33
N LEU A 52 1.62 -8.24 4.07
CA LEU A 52 2.22 -7.09 3.39
C LEU A 52 1.78 -5.77 4.04
N GLN A 53 0.54 -5.66 4.53
CA GLN A 53 0.12 -4.48 5.29
C GLN A 53 0.91 -4.33 6.58
N GLN A 54 1.21 -5.42 7.28
CA GLN A 54 2.03 -5.39 8.48
C GLN A 54 3.47 -4.96 8.19
N ALA A 55 4.06 -5.46 7.09
CA ALA A 55 5.37 -5.03 6.61
C ALA A 55 5.39 -3.52 6.27
N ALA A 56 4.38 -3.04 5.54
CA ALA A 56 4.20 -1.61 5.24
C ALA A 56 4.03 -0.77 6.52
N ARG A 57 3.26 -1.26 7.50
CA ARG A 57 3.04 -0.59 8.77
C ARG A 57 4.33 -0.43 9.56
N TRP A 58 5.16 -1.46 9.65
CA TRP A 58 6.44 -1.35 10.35
C TRP A 58 7.30 -0.27 9.73
N HIS A 59 7.48 -0.28 8.40
CA HIS A 59 8.31 0.70 7.71
C HIS A 59 7.73 2.11 7.76
N ALA A 60 6.42 2.28 7.60
CA ALA A 60 5.80 3.60 7.64
C ALA A 60 5.98 4.28 9.01
N ASN A 61 5.86 3.52 10.11
CA ASN A 61 6.11 4.05 11.45
C ASN A 61 7.59 4.39 11.65
N ASP A 62 8.50 3.52 11.21
CA ASP A 62 9.95 3.73 11.30
C ASP A 62 10.37 5.01 10.55
N VAL A 63 10.00 5.12 9.27
CA VAL A 63 10.25 6.30 8.44
C VAL A 63 9.61 7.54 9.05
N LEU A 64 8.40 7.48 9.63
CA LEU A 64 7.81 8.66 10.27
C LEU A 64 8.65 9.14 11.47
N THR A 65 9.13 8.20 12.30
CA THR A 65 9.89 8.49 13.52
C THR A 65 11.34 8.89 13.28
N ASP A 66 11.96 8.35 12.23
CA ASP A 66 13.34 8.64 11.86
C ASP A 66 13.38 9.49 10.58
N ARG A 67 13.76 10.76 10.74
CA ARG A 67 13.84 11.73 9.63
C ARG A 67 15.08 11.55 8.76
N THR A 68 16.01 10.70 9.16
CA THR A 68 17.19 10.36 8.34
C THR A 68 16.87 9.32 7.27
N LEU A 69 15.72 8.63 7.40
CA LEU A 69 15.23 7.69 6.40
C LEU A 69 14.44 8.42 5.30
N ASP A 70 14.89 8.22 4.05
CA ASP A 70 14.26 8.70 2.83
C ASP A 70 14.02 7.58 1.79
N GLY A 71 14.24 6.31 2.17
CA GLY A 71 14.20 5.19 1.25
C GLY A 71 13.68 3.86 1.85
N ASP A 72 14.13 2.76 1.24
CA ASP A 72 13.56 1.43 1.47
C ASP A 72 14.12 0.68 2.68
N VAL A 73 15.31 1.03 3.12
CA VAL A 73 16.00 0.37 4.23
C VAL A 73 15.54 0.99 5.55
N GLY A 74 15.13 0.15 6.50
CA GLY A 74 14.72 0.60 7.83
C GLY A 74 15.91 1.03 8.69
N SER A 75 15.64 1.73 9.79
CA SER A 75 16.66 2.16 10.76
C SER A 75 17.42 0.99 11.40
N ASP A 76 16.82 -0.20 11.40
CA ASP A 76 17.41 -1.47 11.86
C ASP A 76 18.15 -2.25 10.75
N GLY A 77 18.26 -1.68 9.55
CA GLY A 77 18.86 -2.34 8.38
C GLY A 77 17.91 -3.32 7.66
N SER A 78 16.64 -3.40 8.07
CA SER A 78 15.66 -4.26 7.40
C SER A 78 15.41 -3.81 5.96
N THR A 79 15.27 -4.77 5.05
CA THR A 79 14.84 -4.54 3.67
C THR A 79 13.33 -4.78 3.55
N PRO A 80 12.69 -4.38 2.44
CA PRO A 80 11.30 -4.75 2.19
C PRO A 80 11.08 -6.26 2.28
N GLN A 81 12.00 -7.07 1.72
CA GLN A 81 11.92 -8.53 1.76
C GLN A 81 12.01 -9.07 3.19
N SER A 82 12.96 -8.60 4.01
CA SER A 82 13.09 -9.09 5.38
C SER A 82 11.87 -8.73 6.23
N ARG A 83 11.25 -7.57 6.01
CA ARG A 83 9.99 -7.19 6.68
C ARG A 83 8.82 -8.07 6.21
N ALA A 84 8.72 -8.36 4.92
CA ALA A 84 7.70 -9.26 4.40
C ALA A 84 7.86 -10.69 4.94
N ASP A 85 9.09 -11.21 4.97
CA ASP A 85 9.41 -12.52 5.54
C ASP A 85 9.06 -12.60 7.03
N ALA A 86 9.41 -11.55 7.80
CA ALA A 86 9.07 -11.43 9.22
C ALA A 86 7.55 -11.35 9.46
N ALA A 87 6.80 -10.78 8.52
CA ALA A 87 5.33 -10.78 8.53
C ALA A 87 4.72 -12.12 8.07
N GLY A 88 5.55 -13.09 7.66
CA GLY A 88 5.10 -14.41 7.20
C GLY A 88 4.62 -14.43 5.75
N TYR A 89 4.94 -13.39 4.96
CA TYR A 89 4.71 -13.40 3.52
C TYR A 89 5.75 -14.32 2.84
N ARG A 90 5.31 -15.09 1.84
CA ARG A 90 6.19 -15.96 1.04
C ARG A 90 6.02 -15.55 -0.41
N GLY A 91 7.07 -14.98 -0.99
CA GLY A 91 7.01 -14.35 -2.30
C GLY A 91 8.12 -13.33 -2.46
N GLN A 92 8.33 -12.89 -3.69
CA GLN A 92 9.18 -11.74 -3.96
C GLN A 92 8.39 -10.48 -3.63
N VAL A 93 9.03 -9.48 -3.03
CA VAL A 93 8.39 -8.19 -2.78
C VAL A 93 9.18 -7.03 -3.34
N ALA A 94 8.47 -5.96 -3.64
CA ALA A 94 9.01 -4.62 -3.88
C ALA A 94 8.28 -3.60 -3.01
N GLN A 95 8.80 -2.38 -2.92
CA GLN A 95 8.23 -1.32 -2.12
C GLN A 95 8.31 0.01 -2.87
N THR A 96 7.32 0.87 -2.63
CA THR A 96 7.40 2.30 -2.93
C THR A 96 7.08 3.08 -1.66
N VAL A 97 7.71 4.24 -1.49
CA VAL A 97 7.57 5.09 -0.30
C VAL A 97 7.28 6.52 -0.74
N ALA A 98 6.27 7.14 -0.12
CA ALA A 98 5.99 8.55 -0.27
C ALA A 98 6.16 9.25 1.08
N VAL A 99 6.95 10.33 1.10
CA VAL A 99 7.18 11.18 2.28
C VAL A 99 6.87 12.62 1.90
N ASN A 100 5.82 13.18 2.49
CA ASN A 100 5.39 14.56 2.19
C ASN A 100 5.55 15.46 3.43
N PRO A 101 6.04 16.70 3.29
CA PRO A 101 6.20 17.65 4.39
C PRO A 101 4.86 18.35 4.73
N ALA A 102 3.80 17.56 4.93
CA ALA A 102 2.46 18.05 5.23
C ALA A 102 1.75 17.07 6.16
N LEU A 103 0.82 17.58 6.97
CA LEU A 103 -0.04 16.76 7.83
C LEU A 103 -0.95 15.84 7.00
N ALA A 104 -1.49 16.37 5.91
CA ALA A 104 -2.44 15.67 5.07
C ALA A 104 -1.73 15.10 3.83
N ILE A 105 -1.96 13.82 3.59
CA ILE A 105 -1.57 13.11 2.38
C ILE A 105 -2.82 12.68 1.63
N ASN A 106 -2.79 12.77 0.31
CA ASN A 106 -3.85 12.28 -0.55
C ASN A 106 -3.28 11.29 -1.57
N GLY A 107 -4.11 10.36 -2.03
CA GLY A 107 -3.67 9.28 -2.91
C GLY A 107 -3.33 9.73 -4.33
N VAL A 108 -3.85 10.87 -4.79
CA VAL A 108 -3.57 11.40 -6.14
C VAL A 108 -2.13 11.90 -6.21
N ASP A 109 -1.69 12.67 -5.21
CA ASP A 109 -0.32 13.17 -5.15
C ASP A 109 0.70 12.03 -5.01
N VAL A 110 0.39 11.04 -4.16
CA VAL A 110 1.22 9.83 -3.99
C VAL A 110 1.39 9.08 -5.31
N ILE A 111 0.29 8.82 -6.01
CA ILE A 111 0.35 8.09 -7.28
C ILE A 111 1.02 8.93 -8.35
N ASN A 112 0.78 10.24 -8.42
CA ASN A 112 1.45 11.11 -9.36
C ASN A 112 2.97 11.15 -9.13
N GLN A 113 3.42 11.17 -7.87
CA GLN A 113 4.83 11.09 -7.54
C GLN A 113 5.45 9.80 -8.09
N TRP A 114 4.88 8.65 -7.75
CA TRP A 114 5.38 7.35 -8.19
C TRP A 114 5.24 7.14 -9.70
N TYR A 115 4.23 7.74 -10.34
CA TYR A 115 4.02 7.61 -11.78
C TYR A 115 5.11 8.30 -12.60
N HIS A 116 5.67 9.39 -12.07
CA HIS A 116 6.73 10.17 -12.75
C HIS A 116 8.14 9.78 -12.33
N ASP A 117 8.30 8.93 -11.31
CA ASP A 117 9.56 8.28 -11.00
C ASP A 117 9.66 6.95 -11.77
N PRO A 118 10.70 6.74 -12.60
CA PRO A 118 10.79 5.54 -13.43
C PRO A 118 11.00 4.23 -12.65
N VAL A 119 11.56 4.29 -11.44
CA VAL A 119 11.78 3.11 -10.59
C VAL A 119 10.46 2.72 -9.93
N ASP A 120 9.77 3.68 -9.32
CA ASP A 120 8.47 3.43 -8.69
C ASP A 120 7.40 3.04 -9.72
N PHE A 121 7.38 3.69 -10.89
CA PHE A 121 6.48 3.34 -11.97
C PHE A 121 6.69 1.89 -12.44
N ALA A 122 7.94 1.44 -12.57
CA ALA A 122 8.25 0.07 -12.94
C ALA A 122 7.76 -0.95 -11.89
N VAL A 123 7.80 -0.61 -10.60
CA VAL A 123 7.22 -1.44 -9.54
C VAL A 123 5.69 -1.49 -9.66
N MET A 124 5.03 -0.33 -9.78
CA MET A 124 3.57 -0.27 -9.91
C MET A 124 3.05 -1.03 -11.14
N ALA A 125 3.71 -0.90 -12.28
CA ALA A 125 3.30 -1.47 -13.55
C ALA A 125 3.63 -2.97 -13.71
N ASN A 126 4.33 -3.59 -12.76
CA ASN A 126 4.74 -4.98 -12.88
C ASN A 126 3.57 -5.95 -12.61
N CYS A 127 3.12 -6.63 -13.66
CA CYS A 127 2.00 -7.59 -13.60
C CYS A 127 2.26 -8.82 -12.70
N ALA A 128 3.52 -9.08 -12.31
CA ALA A 128 3.82 -10.15 -11.37
C ALA A 128 3.36 -9.83 -9.93
N TYR A 129 3.18 -8.55 -9.60
CA TYR A 129 2.71 -8.11 -8.29
C TYR A 129 1.19 -8.07 -8.22
N SER A 130 0.60 -9.20 -7.81
CA SER A 130 -0.84 -9.40 -7.67
C SER A 130 -1.34 -9.26 -6.23
N GLU A 131 -0.45 -9.03 -5.27
CA GLU A 131 -0.77 -8.82 -3.86
C GLU A 131 -0.14 -7.53 -3.36
N MET A 132 -0.81 -6.82 -2.45
CA MET A 132 -0.31 -5.56 -1.90
C MET A 132 -0.69 -5.34 -0.44
N GLY A 133 0.16 -4.60 0.26
CA GLY A 133 -0.14 -4.01 1.55
C GLY A 133 0.21 -2.53 1.57
N VAL A 134 -0.70 -1.69 2.03
CA VAL A 134 -0.50 -0.24 2.10
C VAL A 134 -0.75 0.24 3.53
N TRP A 135 0.17 1.06 4.04
CA TRP A 135 0.00 1.73 5.32
C TRP A 135 0.44 3.18 5.23
N SER A 136 -0.30 4.07 5.88
CA SER A 136 0.06 5.48 5.98
C SER A 136 -0.10 5.99 7.40
N VAL A 137 0.80 6.89 7.77
CA VAL A 137 0.88 7.55 9.09
C VAL A 137 1.25 9.01 8.89
N ASN A 138 0.90 9.87 9.84
CA ASN A 138 1.18 11.30 9.76
C ASN A 138 1.45 11.92 11.14
N SER A 139 2.27 12.96 11.15
CA SER A 139 2.49 13.94 12.21
C SER A 139 2.11 15.34 11.71
N LEU A 140 2.20 16.36 12.56
CA LEU A 140 1.79 17.74 12.24
C LEU A 140 2.45 18.33 10.97
N ASP A 141 3.62 17.85 10.61
CA ASP A 141 4.48 18.42 9.56
C ASP A 141 4.96 17.37 8.54
N ARG A 142 4.56 16.10 8.67
CA ARG A 142 5.07 15.02 7.85
C ARG A 142 4.04 13.90 7.72
N SER A 143 3.88 13.38 6.53
CA SER A 143 3.07 12.19 6.26
C SER A 143 3.88 11.18 5.46
N VAL A 144 3.72 9.91 5.80
CA VAL A 144 4.41 8.79 5.15
C VAL A 144 3.37 7.79 4.67
N LEU A 145 3.54 7.30 3.45
CA LEU A 145 2.79 6.17 2.93
C LEU A 145 3.77 5.16 2.32
N VAL A 146 3.64 3.91 2.76
CA VAL A 146 4.42 2.78 2.24
C VAL A 146 3.47 1.81 1.56
N ALA A 147 3.78 1.45 0.32
CA ALA A 147 3.13 0.37 -0.40
C ALA A 147 4.14 -0.77 -0.61
N VAL A 148 3.80 -1.97 -0.17
CA VAL A 148 4.57 -3.19 -0.40
C VAL A 148 3.80 -4.06 -1.39
N TYR A 149 4.47 -4.43 -2.47
CA TYR A 149 3.97 -5.21 -3.61
C TYR A 149 4.50 -6.63 -3.49
N GLY A 150 3.64 -7.63 -3.71
CA GLY A 150 3.97 -9.04 -3.54
C GLY A 150 3.67 -9.85 -4.79
N GLN A 151 4.66 -10.62 -5.21
CA GLN A 151 4.52 -11.71 -6.16
C GLN A 151 4.42 -13.01 -5.35
N PRO A 152 3.22 -13.61 -5.24
CA PRO A 152 3.04 -14.86 -4.52
C PRO A 152 3.84 -16.01 -5.18
N GLN A 153 4.26 -16.99 -4.39
CA GLN A 153 4.94 -18.21 -4.85
C GLN A 153 3.97 -19.24 -5.42
#